data_AF-A0A9E3K5S2-F1
#
_entry.id   AF-A0A9E3K5S2-F1
#
_cell.length_a   1.000
_cell.length_b   1.000
_cell.length_c   1.000
_cell.angle_alpha   90.00
_cell.angle_beta   90.00
_cell.angle_gamma   90.00
#
_symmetry.space_group_name_H-M   'P 1'
#
loop_
_entity.id
_entity.type
_entity.pdbx_description
1 polymer ?
#
loop_
_entity_poly.entity_id
_entity_poly.type
_entity_poly.pdbx_seq_one_letter_code
_entity_poly.pdbx_strand_id
1 'polypeptide(L)'
;MTTSNSKFRTGSKEAPTEPFKRAVTACLRAIARKPELEVTFAAERPGLSPGKARLPEPARKMTRRDAAVVRGHADSIALKLACHDPKVHRKLMPGNPQARGVFEAVEQARVEALGSRRMAGVARNLTAMLDDHFHRGKFDEITDRADAPLSDALAMLVRERLTGLAPPAAARKMVDLWRPVLEDKIGARLDRLDRLAEDQARFGDAVHDLLSALELGDDRNAEADDDESQDDNRDGENDQSGA
;
A
#
# COMPACT_ATOMS: atom_id res chain seq x y z
N MET A 1 6.91 56.00 -34.01
CA MET A 1 6.85 54.53 -33.88
C MET A 1 7.30 54.17 -32.47
N THR A 2 6.36 53.96 -31.57
CA THR A 2 6.63 53.61 -30.16
C THR A 2 6.65 52.10 -30.05
N THR A 3 7.84 51.52 -29.97
CA THR A 3 8.04 50.08 -29.73
C THR A 3 7.67 49.77 -28.27
N SER A 4 6.48 49.23 -28.07
CA SER A 4 6.03 48.73 -26.77
C SER A 4 6.80 47.44 -26.43
N ASN A 5 7.71 47.54 -25.46
CA ASN A 5 8.51 46.42 -25.01
C ASN A 5 7.67 45.58 -24.04
N SER A 6 6.96 44.59 -24.57
CA SER A 6 6.25 43.58 -23.76
C SER A 6 7.27 42.73 -23.00
N LYS A 7 7.55 43.10 -21.76
CA LYS A 7 8.25 42.21 -20.82
C LYS A 7 7.34 41.00 -20.58
N PHE A 8 7.74 39.84 -21.09
CA PHE A 8 7.19 38.55 -20.65
C PHE A 8 7.29 38.49 -19.12
N ARG A 9 6.15 38.60 -18.43
CA ARG A 9 6.08 38.25 -17.00
C ARG A 9 6.39 36.77 -16.90
N THR A 10 7.61 36.44 -16.49
CA THR A 10 7.89 35.12 -15.95
C THR A 10 6.93 34.92 -14.78
N GLY A 11 5.99 33.99 -14.91
CA GLY A 11 5.07 33.63 -13.84
C GLY A 11 5.83 33.38 -12.54
N SER A 12 5.16 33.59 -11.39
CA SER A 12 5.73 33.29 -10.07
C SER A 12 6.48 31.97 -10.12
N LYS A 13 7.78 31.95 -9.81
CA LYS A 13 8.58 30.73 -9.78
C LYS A 13 7.86 29.74 -8.86
N GLU A 14 7.26 28.69 -9.43
CA GLU A 14 6.62 27.62 -8.67
C GLU A 14 7.66 26.96 -7.74
N ALA A 15 7.20 26.38 -6.62
CA ALA A 15 8.14 25.71 -5.72
C ALA A 15 8.84 24.57 -6.48
N PRO A 16 10.13 24.30 -6.22
CA PRO A 16 10.90 23.31 -7.00
C PRO A 16 10.29 21.90 -7.04
N THR A 17 9.43 21.56 -6.08
CA THR A 17 8.75 20.28 -5.97
C THR A 17 7.43 20.19 -6.75
N GLU A 18 6.84 21.31 -7.18
CA GLU A 18 5.53 21.32 -7.84
C GLU A 18 5.48 20.54 -9.16
N PRO A 19 6.48 20.65 -10.07
CA PRO A 19 6.51 19.80 -11.27
C PRO A 19 6.51 18.31 -10.94
N PHE A 20 7.24 17.92 -9.89
CA PHE A 20 7.31 16.53 -9.45
C PHE A 20 5.97 16.06 -8.87
N LYS A 21 5.35 16.84 -7.97
CA LYS A 21 4.03 16.54 -7.40
C LYS A 21 2.99 16.35 -8.51
N ARG A 22 2.95 17.26 -9.50
CA ARG A 22 2.03 17.18 -10.65
C ARG A 22 2.23 15.89 -11.46
N ALA A 23 3.48 15.53 -11.74
CA ALA A 23 3.81 14.30 -12.46
C ALA A 23 3.42 13.03 -11.67
N VAL A 24 3.69 13.02 -10.36
CA VAL A 24 3.32 11.93 -9.46
C VAL A 24 1.80 11.74 -9.42
N THR A 25 1.05 12.83 -9.24
CA THR A 25 -0.42 12.83 -9.23
C THR A 25 -1.00 12.30 -10.54
N ALA A 26 -0.53 12.80 -11.69
CA ALA A 26 -1.02 12.36 -12.99
C ALA A 26 -0.78 10.86 -13.21
N CYS A 27 0.42 10.37 -12.85
CA CYS A 27 0.75 8.96 -12.99
C CYS A 27 -0.02 8.07 -12.01
N LEU A 28 -0.22 8.51 -10.76
CA LEU A 28 -1.03 7.78 -9.78
C LEU A 28 -2.45 7.57 -10.33
N ARG A 29 -3.10 8.65 -10.79
CA ARG A 29 -4.45 8.60 -11.39
C ARG A 29 -4.52 7.67 -12.59
N ALA A 30 -3.50 7.68 -13.44
CA ALA A 30 -3.42 6.82 -14.61
C ALA A 30 -3.32 5.33 -14.24
N ILE A 31 -2.41 4.96 -13.32
CA ILE A 31 -2.24 3.57 -12.87
C ILE A 31 -3.51 3.10 -12.15
N ALA A 32 -4.09 3.94 -11.28
CA ALA A 32 -5.29 3.63 -10.52
C ALA A 32 -6.56 3.56 -11.39
N ARG A 33 -6.53 4.09 -12.63
CA ARG A 33 -7.70 4.34 -13.48
C ARG A 33 -8.77 5.19 -12.78
N LYS A 34 -8.33 6.22 -12.05
CA LYS A 34 -9.19 7.16 -11.30
C LYS A 34 -8.80 8.61 -11.64
N PRO A 35 -9.34 9.20 -12.73
CA PRO A 35 -8.97 10.55 -13.15
C PRO A 35 -9.33 11.62 -12.11
N GLU A 36 -10.42 11.42 -11.37
CA GLU A 36 -10.94 12.36 -10.37
C GLU A 36 -10.34 12.17 -8.96
N LEU A 37 -9.37 11.25 -8.78
CA LEU A 37 -8.80 11.00 -7.46
C LEU A 37 -8.10 12.28 -6.94
N GLU A 38 -8.51 12.79 -5.79
CA GLU A 38 -7.82 13.89 -5.12
C GLU A 38 -6.47 13.37 -4.60
N VAL A 39 -5.37 14.06 -4.92
CA VAL A 39 -4.03 13.71 -4.42
C VAL A 39 -3.48 14.88 -3.65
N THR A 40 -3.23 14.69 -2.36
CA THR A 40 -2.61 15.69 -1.48
C THR A 40 -1.23 15.25 -1.04
N PHE A 41 -0.37 16.23 -0.73
CA PHE A 41 0.96 16.00 -0.17
C PHE A 41 1.02 16.62 1.22
N ALA A 42 1.45 15.85 2.22
CA ALA A 42 1.48 16.28 3.62
C ALA A 42 2.61 15.60 4.39
N ALA A 43 2.95 16.14 5.57
CA ALA A 43 3.95 15.54 6.46
C ALA A 43 3.44 14.27 7.19
N GLU A 44 2.12 14.06 7.19
CA GLU A 44 1.49 12.90 7.79
C GLU A 44 1.81 11.58 7.07
N ARG A 45 1.51 10.46 7.73
CA ARG A 45 1.65 9.13 7.11
C ARG A 45 0.85 9.04 5.82
N PRO A 46 1.41 8.45 4.75
CA PRO A 46 0.68 8.20 3.52
C PRO A 46 -0.57 7.37 3.78
N GLY A 47 -1.63 7.60 3.01
CA GLY A 47 -2.91 6.96 3.26
C GLY A 47 -3.90 7.11 2.13
N LEU A 48 -4.93 6.28 2.17
CA LEU A 48 -6.02 6.27 1.21
C LEU A 48 -7.34 6.39 1.98
N SER A 49 -8.18 7.32 1.56
CA SER A 49 -9.57 7.50 1.99
C SER A 49 -10.49 7.51 0.76
N PRO A 50 -11.82 7.43 0.92
CA PRO A 50 -12.74 7.49 -0.21
C PRO A 50 -12.47 8.74 -1.07
N GLY A 51 -12.15 8.53 -2.35
CA GLY A 51 -11.88 9.60 -3.32
C GLY A 51 -10.56 10.37 -3.16
N LYS A 52 -9.74 10.08 -2.13
CA LYS A 52 -8.55 10.89 -1.81
C LYS A 52 -7.35 10.03 -1.40
N ALA A 53 -6.20 10.33 -2.01
CA ALA A 53 -4.90 9.77 -1.66
C ALA A 53 -4.00 10.83 -1.05
N ARG A 54 -3.38 10.51 0.08
CA ARG A 54 -2.39 11.37 0.75
C ARG A 54 -1.00 10.76 0.56
N LEU A 55 -0.09 11.56 0.02
CA LEU A 55 1.30 11.23 -0.23
C LEU A 55 2.22 12.02 0.71
N PRO A 56 3.45 11.53 0.97
CA PRO A 56 4.39 12.26 1.80
C PRO A 56 4.90 13.50 1.07
N GLU A 57 5.03 14.61 1.79
CA GLU A 57 5.57 15.86 1.27
C GLU A 57 7.05 15.68 0.86
N PRO A 58 7.41 15.90 -0.42
CA PRO A 58 8.79 15.78 -0.86
C PRO A 58 9.67 16.90 -0.28
N ALA A 59 10.90 16.57 0.09
CA ALA A 59 11.87 17.56 0.55
C ALA A 59 12.15 18.61 -0.55
N ARG A 60 12.34 19.87 -0.14
CA ARG A 60 12.65 20.97 -1.08
C ARG A 60 13.91 20.72 -1.92
N LYS A 61 14.90 20.03 -1.34
CA LYS A 61 16.08 19.49 -2.03
C LYS A 61 15.96 17.97 -2.09
N MET A 62 15.18 17.49 -3.04
CA MET A 62 14.88 16.07 -3.20
C MET A 62 16.04 15.34 -3.87
N THR A 63 16.54 14.26 -3.24
CA THR A 63 17.46 13.33 -3.89
C THR A 63 16.71 12.37 -4.82
N ARG A 64 17.43 11.61 -5.65
CA ARG A 64 16.81 10.55 -6.47
C ARG A 64 16.13 9.48 -5.60
N ARG A 65 16.68 9.20 -4.42
CA ARG A 65 16.11 8.23 -3.47
C ARG A 65 14.80 8.76 -2.90
N ASP A 66 14.77 10.01 -2.45
CA ASP A 66 13.54 10.65 -1.93
C ASP A 66 12.42 10.64 -2.98
N ALA A 67 12.76 10.95 -4.23
CA ALA A 67 11.81 10.90 -5.34
C ALA A 67 11.24 9.48 -5.54
N ALA A 68 12.10 8.46 -5.48
CA ALA A 68 11.70 7.06 -5.61
C ALA A 68 10.80 6.60 -4.45
N VAL A 69 11.05 7.07 -3.22
CA VAL A 69 10.21 6.78 -2.05
C VAL A 69 8.82 7.39 -2.20
N VAL A 70 8.72 8.67 -2.54
CA VAL A 70 7.42 9.34 -2.76
C VAL A 70 6.65 8.66 -3.91
N ARG A 71 7.36 8.32 -4.99
CA ARG A 71 6.80 7.54 -6.10
C ARG A 71 6.34 6.14 -5.66
N GLY A 72 7.08 5.47 -4.79
CA GLY A 72 6.71 4.14 -4.30
C GLY A 72 5.42 4.17 -3.50
N HIS A 73 5.21 5.18 -2.65
CA HIS A 73 3.92 5.38 -1.97
C HIS A 73 2.77 5.63 -2.95
N ALA A 74 3.01 6.45 -3.98
CA ALA A 74 2.01 6.70 -5.03
C ALA A 74 1.69 5.43 -5.83
N ASP A 75 2.71 4.67 -6.22
CA ASP A 75 2.56 3.42 -6.97
C ASP A 75 1.84 2.36 -6.12
N SER A 76 2.17 2.22 -4.84
CA SER A 76 1.53 1.31 -3.89
C SER A 76 0.02 1.62 -3.73
N ILE A 77 -0.33 2.90 -3.53
CA ILE A 77 -1.75 3.32 -3.45
C ILE A 77 -2.47 3.08 -4.77
N ALA A 78 -1.84 3.42 -5.90
CA ALA A 78 -2.44 3.23 -7.21
C ALA A 78 -2.71 1.75 -7.53
N LEU A 79 -1.76 0.86 -7.20
CA LEU A 79 -1.91 -0.57 -7.38
C LEU A 79 -2.98 -1.16 -6.46
N LYS A 80 -3.07 -0.68 -5.21
CA LYS A 80 -4.19 -1.04 -4.33
C LYS A 80 -5.51 -0.66 -4.99
N LEU A 81 -5.68 0.58 -5.45
CA LEU A 81 -6.91 1.00 -6.13
C LEU A 81 -7.23 0.20 -7.41
N ALA A 82 -6.20 -0.25 -8.14
CA ALA A 82 -6.37 -0.91 -9.44
C ALA A 82 -6.54 -2.44 -9.35
N CYS A 83 -5.93 -3.08 -8.36
CA CYS A 83 -5.77 -4.54 -8.29
C CYS A 83 -6.40 -5.19 -7.05
N HIS A 84 -7.05 -4.39 -6.20
CA HIS A 84 -7.75 -4.83 -5.00
C HIS A 84 -9.26 -4.61 -5.13
N ASP A 85 -10.03 -5.65 -4.84
CA ASP A 85 -11.47 -5.61 -4.62
C ASP A 85 -11.76 -5.55 -3.11
N PRO A 86 -12.27 -4.42 -2.59
CA PRO A 86 -12.59 -4.28 -1.17
C PRO A 86 -13.68 -5.24 -0.68
N LYS A 87 -14.61 -5.67 -1.56
CA LYS A 87 -15.70 -6.57 -1.18
C LYS A 87 -15.18 -7.98 -0.94
N VAL A 88 -14.34 -8.48 -1.85
CA VAL A 88 -13.67 -9.79 -1.68
C VAL A 88 -12.80 -9.77 -0.43
N HIS A 89 -12.02 -8.70 -0.24
CA HIS A 89 -11.16 -8.57 0.94
C HIS A 89 -11.94 -8.58 2.24
N ARG A 90 -13.04 -7.82 2.34
CA ARG A 90 -13.89 -7.78 3.53
C ARG A 90 -14.48 -9.16 3.84
N LYS A 91 -14.95 -9.89 2.82
CA LYS A 91 -15.52 -11.23 2.99
C LYS A 91 -14.50 -12.25 3.48
N LEU A 92 -13.23 -12.12 3.08
CA LEU A 92 -12.16 -13.03 3.46
C LEU A 92 -11.40 -12.59 4.72
N MET A 93 -11.78 -11.47 5.33
CA MET A 93 -11.02 -10.92 6.45
C MET A 93 -11.05 -11.85 7.68
N PRO A 94 -9.91 -12.25 8.26
CA PRO A 94 -9.90 -13.01 9.50
C PRO A 94 -10.48 -12.23 10.69
N GLY A 95 -11.12 -12.95 11.61
CA GLY A 95 -11.62 -12.41 12.88
C GLY A 95 -10.48 -12.08 13.85
N ASN A 96 -9.49 -12.97 13.93
CA ASN A 96 -8.30 -12.81 14.78
C ASN A 96 -7.48 -11.55 14.40
N PRO A 97 -7.17 -10.63 15.34
CA PRO A 97 -6.42 -9.41 15.04
C PRO A 97 -5.02 -9.64 14.46
N GLN A 98 -4.30 -10.66 14.94
CA GLN A 98 -2.97 -11.00 14.44
C GLN A 98 -3.05 -11.57 13.02
N ALA A 99 -4.01 -12.46 12.77
CA ALA A 99 -4.25 -13.02 11.44
C ALA A 99 -4.70 -11.95 10.44
N ARG A 100 -5.52 -11.00 10.89
CA ARG A 100 -5.92 -9.82 10.11
C ARG A 100 -4.70 -9.02 9.65
N GLY A 101 -3.78 -8.69 10.56
CA GLY A 101 -2.57 -7.96 10.22
C GLY A 101 -1.70 -8.69 9.18
N VAL A 102 -1.59 -10.02 9.31
CA VAL A 102 -0.90 -10.85 8.31
C VAL A 102 -1.63 -10.84 6.97
N PHE A 103 -2.94 -11.03 6.96
CA PHE A 103 -3.76 -11.08 5.75
C PHE A 103 -3.69 -9.76 4.98
N GLU A 104 -3.80 -8.62 5.67
CA GLU A 104 -3.66 -7.28 5.09
C GLU A 104 -2.26 -7.05 4.49
N ALA A 105 -1.20 -7.41 5.22
CA ALA A 105 0.17 -7.24 4.76
C ALA A 105 0.49 -8.09 3.52
N VAL A 106 0.00 -9.33 3.50
CA VAL A 106 0.17 -10.26 2.37
C VAL A 106 -0.64 -9.83 1.15
N GLU A 107 -1.86 -9.31 1.35
CA GLU A 107 -2.66 -8.73 0.26
C GLU A 107 -1.99 -7.47 -0.32
N GLN A 108 -1.41 -6.62 0.53
CA GLN A 108 -0.64 -5.47 0.07
C GLN A 108 0.58 -5.91 -0.76
N ALA A 109 1.30 -6.95 -0.32
CA ALA A 109 2.41 -7.53 -1.08
C ALA A 109 1.95 -8.10 -2.44
N ARG A 110 0.75 -8.70 -2.52
CA ARG A 110 0.17 -9.20 -3.78
C ARG A 110 -0.04 -8.10 -4.79
N VAL A 111 -0.73 -7.02 -4.42
CA VAL A 111 -1.03 -5.92 -5.36
C VAL A 111 0.24 -5.22 -5.82
N GLU A 112 1.21 -5.05 -4.93
CA GLU A 112 2.52 -4.48 -5.25
C GLU A 112 3.35 -5.38 -6.17
N ALA A 113 3.28 -6.70 -5.96
CA ALA A 113 3.96 -7.68 -6.81
C ALA A 113 3.40 -7.68 -8.23
N LEU A 114 2.06 -7.63 -8.40
CA LEU A 114 1.43 -7.52 -9.72
C LEU A 114 1.93 -6.30 -10.50
N GLY A 115 2.03 -5.14 -9.85
CA GLY A 115 2.58 -3.93 -10.45
C GLY A 115 4.07 -4.06 -10.77
N SER A 116 4.84 -4.63 -9.86
CA SER A 116 6.29 -4.82 -10.01
C SER A 116 6.64 -5.71 -11.20
N ARG A 117 5.88 -6.80 -11.42
CA ARG A 117 6.05 -7.72 -12.56
C ARG A 117 5.79 -7.03 -13.90
N ARG A 118 4.86 -6.08 -13.93
CA ARG A 118 4.40 -5.40 -15.15
C ARG A 118 5.23 -4.17 -15.48
N MET A 119 5.82 -3.52 -14.47
CA MET A 119 6.48 -2.22 -14.63
C MET A 119 7.77 -2.14 -13.80
N ALA A 120 8.92 -2.27 -14.47
CA ALA A 120 10.23 -2.26 -13.80
C ALA A 120 10.56 -0.94 -13.07
N GLY A 121 9.98 0.18 -13.50
CA GLY A 121 10.10 1.46 -12.78
C GLY A 121 9.34 1.45 -11.45
N VAL A 122 8.13 0.90 -11.45
CA VAL A 122 7.30 0.72 -10.24
C VAL A 122 7.99 -0.24 -9.28
N ALA A 123 8.56 -1.35 -9.76
CA ALA A 123 9.34 -2.27 -8.93
C ALA A 123 10.50 -1.59 -8.18
N ARG A 124 11.20 -0.65 -8.84
CA ARG A 124 12.28 0.13 -8.23
C ARG A 124 11.75 1.11 -7.18
N ASN A 125 10.66 1.80 -7.47
CA ASN A 125 10.05 2.76 -6.55
C ASN A 125 9.51 2.06 -5.28
N LEU A 126 8.81 0.93 -5.46
CA LEU A 126 8.31 0.10 -4.36
C LEU A 126 9.46 -0.44 -3.50
N THR A 127 10.54 -0.92 -4.12
CA THR A 127 11.74 -1.34 -3.38
C THR A 127 12.33 -0.20 -2.56
N ALA A 128 12.43 1.01 -3.12
CA ALA A 128 12.95 2.19 -2.39
C ALA A 128 12.04 2.59 -1.22
N MET A 129 10.72 2.56 -1.42
CA MET A 129 9.72 2.83 -0.37
C MET A 129 9.81 1.80 0.75
N LEU A 130 9.89 0.50 0.43
CA LEU A 130 10.02 -0.56 1.44
C LEU A 130 11.35 -0.44 2.20
N ASP A 131 12.46 -0.18 1.51
CA ASP A 131 13.76 0.03 2.16
C ASP A 131 13.72 1.22 3.14
N ASP A 132 13.09 2.34 2.76
CA ASP A 132 12.89 3.49 3.65
C ASP A 132 11.98 3.16 4.84
N HIS A 133 10.89 2.42 4.62
CA HIS A 133 9.98 1.98 5.68
C HIS A 133 10.71 1.12 6.73
N PHE A 134 11.43 0.09 6.28
CA PHE A 134 12.14 -0.82 7.19
C PHE A 134 13.32 -0.14 7.88
N HIS A 135 14.01 0.78 7.20
CA HIS A 135 15.09 1.53 7.83
C HIS A 135 14.58 2.47 8.93
N ARG A 136 13.45 3.15 8.72
CA ARG A 136 12.82 4.00 9.77
C ARG A 136 12.35 3.20 10.98
N GLY A 137 11.96 1.94 10.78
CA GLY A 137 11.62 1.01 11.85
C GLY A 137 12.81 0.38 12.57
N LYS A 138 14.05 0.68 12.13
CA LYS A 138 15.30 0.10 12.65
C LYS A 138 15.34 -1.44 12.58
N PHE A 139 14.66 -2.01 11.59
CA PHE A 139 14.62 -3.47 11.39
C PHE A 139 15.98 -4.05 10.95
N ASP A 140 16.91 -3.19 10.54
CA ASP A 140 18.31 -3.49 10.25
C ASP A 140 19.18 -3.66 11.50
N GLU A 141 18.68 -3.33 12.69
CA GLU A 141 19.37 -3.49 13.98
C GLU A 141 18.84 -4.68 14.80
N ILE A 142 17.73 -5.29 14.39
CA ILE A 142 17.06 -6.35 15.15
C ILE A 142 17.87 -7.65 15.19
N THR A 143 17.84 -8.29 16.35
CA THR A 143 18.48 -9.59 16.61
C THR A 143 17.53 -10.67 17.12
N ASP A 144 16.32 -10.32 17.58
CA ASP A 144 15.31 -11.24 18.11
C ASP A 144 14.02 -11.20 17.29
N ARG A 145 13.35 -12.36 17.15
CA ARG A 145 12.04 -12.46 16.51
C ARG A 145 10.94 -11.75 17.28
N ALA A 146 11.08 -11.60 18.60
CA ALA A 146 10.11 -10.88 19.42
C ALA A 146 9.93 -9.42 18.99
N ASP A 147 10.98 -8.82 18.42
CA ASP A 147 10.98 -7.45 17.92
C ASP A 147 10.65 -7.36 16.42
N ALA A 148 10.47 -8.49 15.74
CA ALA A 148 10.24 -8.59 14.30
C ALA A 148 8.78 -8.98 14.00
N PRO A 149 7.93 -8.05 13.50
CA PRO A 149 6.54 -8.34 13.15
C PRO A 149 6.41 -9.45 12.12
N LEU A 150 5.66 -10.50 12.48
CA LEU A 150 5.40 -11.63 11.60
C LEU A 150 4.72 -11.21 10.28
N SER A 151 3.79 -10.24 10.34
CA SER A 151 3.09 -9.71 9.17
C SER A 151 4.06 -9.17 8.12
N ASP A 152 5.07 -8.40 8.55
CA ASP A 152 6.02 -7.79 7.66
C ASP A 152 7.02 -8.80 7.10
N ALA A 153 7.50 -9.72 7.94
CA ALA A 153 8.40 -10.79 7.50
C ALA A 153 7.73 -11.70 6.47
N LEU A 154 6.49 -12.12 6.73
CA LEU A 154 5.72 -12.96 5.81
C LEU A 154 5.37 -12.22 4.51
N ALA A 155 4.97 -10.94 4.58
CA ALA A 155 4.72 -10.13 3.40
C ALA A 155 5.97 -9.99 2.51
N MET A 156 7.17 -9.85 3.11
CA MET A 156 8.42 -9.80 2.35
C MET A 156 8.79 -11.14 1.71
N LEU A 157 8.53 -12.28 2.37
CA LEU A 157 8.70 -13.59 1.75
C LEU A 157 7.71 -13.79 0.59
N VAL A 158 6.45 -13.40 0.75
CA VAL A 158 5.45 -13.46 -0.33
C VAL A 158 5.91 -12.59 -1.50
N ARG A 159 6.31 -11.35 -1.25
CA ARG A 159 6.84 -10.45 -2.28
C ARG A 159 8.01 -11.10 -3.03
N GLU A 160 8.95 -11.70 -2.32
CA GLU A 160 10.10 -12.39 -2.92
C GLU A 160 9.65 -13.54 -3.84
N ARG A 161 8.69 -14.37 -3.43
CA ARG A 161 8.14 -15.46 -4.25
C ARG A 161 7.41 -14.94 -5.49
N LEU A 162 6.60 -13.89 -5.34
CA LEU A 162 5.78 -13.35 -6.44
C LEU A 162 6.58 -12.53 -7.46
N THR A 163 7.74 -11.99 -7.08
CA THR A 163 8.51 -11.07 -7.93
C THR A 163 9.90 -11.57 -8.30
N GLY A 164 10.44 -12.54 -7.56
CA GLY A 164 11.84 -12.95 -7.63
C GLY A 164 12.83 -11.93 -7.07
N LEU A 165 12.36 -10.81 -6.52
CA LEU A 165 13.22 -9.78 -5.94
C LEU A 165 13.46 -10.08 -4.48
N ALA A 166 14.74 -10.12 -4.08
CA ALA A 166 15.12 -10.23 -2.69
C ALA A 166 14.46 -9.13 -1.82
N PRO A 167 14.28 -9.37 -0.51
CA PRO A 167 13.90 -8.34 0.44
C PRO A 167 14.86 -7.13 0.36
N PRO A 168 14.37 -5.90 0.55
CA PRO A 168 15.22 -4.72 0.67
C PRO A 168 16.28 -4.89 1.76
N ALA A 169 17.40 -4.17 1.65
CA ALA A 169 18.53 -4.34 2.55
C ALA A 169 18.13 -4.12 4.01
N ALA A 170 17.31 -3.10 4.27
CA ALA A 170 16.82 -2.80 5.62
C ALA A 170 15.87 -3.86 6.21
N ALA A 171 15.22 -4.66 5.36
CA ALA A 171 14.29 -5.72 5.79
C ALA A 171 14.97 -7.09 5.97
N ARG A 172 16.18 -7.26 5.43
CA ARG A 172 16.81 -8.58 5.29
C ARG A 172 16.97 -9.31 6.61
N LYS A 173 17.49 -8.64 7.66
CA LYS A 173 17.69 -9.28 8.97
C LYS A 173 16.37 -9.78 9.58
N MET A 174 15.34 -8.94 9.55
CA MET A 174 14.00 -9.30 10.01
C MET A 174 13.46 -10.54 9.26
N VAL A 175 13.61 -10.58 7.94
CA VAL A 175 13.17 -11.74 7.14
C VAL A 175 14.01 -12.98 7.48
N ASP A 176 15.33 -12.86 7.62
CA ASP A 176 16.21 -13.99 7.89
C ASP A 176 15.98 -14.63 9.27
N LEU A 177 15.50 -13.87 10.27
CA LEU A 177 15.07 -14.41 11.56
C LEU A 177 13.85 -15.32 11.45
N TRP A 178 12.91 -14.97 10.57
CA TRP A 178 11.66 -15.70 10.37
C TRP A 178 11.75 -16.80 9.33
N ARG A 179 12.60 -16.63 8.31
CA ARG A 179 12.68 -17.50 7.13
C ARG A 179 12.81 -18.99 7.48
N PRO A 180 13.72 -19.44 8.38
CA PRO A 180 13.83 -20.87 8.68
C PRO A 180 12.53 -21.48 9.21
N VAL A 181 11.78 -20.73 10.03
CA VAL A 181 10.52 -21.20 10.61
C VAL A 181 9.39 -21.19 9.58
N LEU A 182 9.29 -20.13 8.79
CA LEU A 182 8.23 -19.99 7.79
C LEU A 182 8.43 -20.95 6.62
N GLU A 183 9.66 -21.17 6.17
CA GLU A 183 9.95 -22.14 5.11
C GLU A 183 9.64 -23.58 5.56
N ASP A 184 9.96 -23.94 6.81
CA ASP A 184 9.63 -25.25 7.39
C ASP A 184 8.11 -25.46 7.50
N LYS A 185 7.37 -24.49 8.06
CA LYS A 185 5.92 -24.63 8.28
C LYS A 185 5.08 -24.47 7.00
N ILE A 186 5.43 -23.50 6.15
CA ILE A 186 4.56 -23.03 5.07
C ILE A 186 5.25 -22.82 3.72
N GLY A 187 6.53 -23.18 3.54
CA GLY A 187 7.28 -22.95 2.29
C GLY A 187 6.58 -23.48 1.04
N ALA A 188 6.13 -24.75 1.07
CA ALA A 188 5.41 -25.36 -0.05
C ALA A 188 4.05 -24.70 -0.36
N ARG A 189 3.43 -24.02 0.62
CA ARG A 189 2.19 -23.25 0.41
C ARG A 189 2.52 -21.86 -0.17
N LEU A 190 3.61 -21.24 0.26
CA LEU A 190 4.10 -19.97 -0.31
C LEU A 190 4.40 -20.10 -1.81
N ASP A 191 4.99 -21.21 -2.25
CA ASP A 191 5.29 -21.45 -3.67
C ASP A 191 4.04 -21.52 -4.56
N ARG A 192 2.86 -21.83 -3.98
CA ARG A 192 1.60 -21.90 -4.73
C ARG A 192 1.00 -20.51 -5.00
N LEU A 193 1.36 -19.50 -4.21
CA LEU A 193 0.78 -18.17 -4.30
C LEU A 193 1.03 -17.49 -5.65
N ASP A 194 2.18 -17.74 -6.29
CA ASP A 194 2.51 -17.13 -7.58
C ASP A 194 1.48 -17.44 -8.67
N ARG A 195 0.94 -18.65 -8.68
CA ARG A 195 -0.08 -19.08 -9.64
C ARG A 195 -1.47 -18.49 -9.37
N LEU A 196 -1.68 -17.94 -8.18
CA LEU A 196 -2.96 -17.40 -7.72
C LEU A 196 -2.97 -15.87 -7.66
N ALA A 197 -1.83 -15.20 -7.85
CA ALA A 197 -1.67 -13.76 -7.61
C ALA A 197 -2.67 -12.87 -8.37
N GLU A 198 -3.14 -13.30 -9.55
CA GLU A 198 -4.10 -12.55 -10.37
C GLU A 198 -5.58 -12.75 -9.97
N ASP A 199 -5.90 -13.73 -9.12
CA ASP A 199 -7.24 -13.99 -8.60
C ASP A 199 -7.26 -13.74 -7.09
N GLN A 200 -7.77 -12.58 -6.68
CA GLN A 200 -7.76 -12.17 -5.27
C GLN A 200 -8.54 -13.12 -4.36
N ALA A 201 -9.63 -13.73 -4.84
CA ALA A 201 -10.42 -14.64 -4.02
C ALA A 201 -9.64 -15.93 -3.74
N ARG A 202 -9.11 -16.56 -4.81
CA ARG A 202 -8.30 -17.77 -4.68
C ARG A 202 -7.00 -17.53 -3.92
N PHE A 203 -6.37 -16.38 -4.13
CA PHE A 203 -5.19 -15.99 -3.37
C PHE A 203 -5.53 -15.84 -1.89
N GLY A 204 -6.62 -15.15 -1.55
CA GLY A 204 -7.06 -14.99 -0.17
C GLY A 204 -7.39 -16.33 0.51
N ASP A 205 -8.05 -17.26 -0.18
CA ASP A 205 -8.26 -18.62 0.31
C ASP A 205 -6.93 -19.35 0.59
N ALA A 206 -5.95 -19.22 -0.31
CA ALA A 206 -4.61 -19.79 -0.08
C ALA A 206 -3.87 -19.12 1.10
N VAL A 207 -4.11 -17.83 1.36
CA VAL A 207 -3.59 -17.15 2.56
C VAL A 207 -4.24 -17.68 3.83
N HIS A 208 -5.53 -18.05 3.81
CA HIS A 208 -6.16 -18.74 4.95
C HIS A 208 -5.47 -20.07 5.25
N ASP A 209 -5.13 -20.86 4.23
CA ASP A 209 -4.37 -22.10 4.42
C ASP A 209 -2.99 -21.86 5.07
N LEU A 210 -2.35 -20.72 4.78
CA LEU A 210 -1.11 -20.29 5.45
C LEU A 210 -1.37 -19.94 6.92
N LEU A 211 -2.41 -19.16 7.20
CA LEU A 211 -2.78 -18.73 8.55
C LEU A 211 -3.10 -19.93 9.44
N SER A 212 -3.87 -20.91 8.94
CA SER A 212 -4.16 -22.15 9.66
C SER A 212 -2.87 -22.95 9.95
N ALA A 213 -1.95 -23.05 8.99
CA ALA A 213 -0.67 -23.74 9.19
C ALA A 213 0.28 -23.01 10.16
N LEU A 214 0.07 -21.72 10.37
CA LEU A 214 0.77 -20.92 11.38
C LEU A 214 0.05 -20.91 12.74
N GLU A 215 -1.06 -21.65 12.88
CA GLU A 215 -1.91 -21.66 14.09
C GLU A 215 -2.46 -20.26 14.42
N LEU A 216 -2.63 -19.42 13.41
CA LEU A 216 -3.24 -18.09 13.50
C LEU A 216 -4.69 -18.05 13.00
N GLY A 217 -5.17 -19.13 12.39
CA GLY A 217 -6.54 -19.21 11.88
C GLY A 217 -7.56 -19.32 13.01
N ASP A 218 -8.62 -18.51 12.94
CA ASP A 218 -9.89 -18.69 13.67
C ASP A 218 -11.01 -18.95 12.67
N ASP A 219 -12.07 -19.63 13.11
CA ASP A 219 -13.26 -19.97 12.30
C ASP A 219 -13.77 -18.74 11.53
N ARG A 220 -14.03 -18.93 10.23
CA ARG A 220 -14.53 -17.88 9.34
C ARG A 220 -15.69 -17.14 10.02
N ASN A 221 -15.55 -15.82 10.24
CA ASN A 221 -16.68 -14.99 10.63
C ASN A 221 -17.65 -14.92 9.44
N ALA A 222 -18.58 -15.87 9.40
CA ALA A 222 -19.66 -15.93 8.43
C ALA A 222 -20.75 -14.87 8.67
N GLU A 223 -20.58 -14.00 9.67
CA GLU A 223 -21.59 -13.00 10.09
C GLU A 223 -21.45 -11.62 9.42
N ALA A 224 -20.78 -11.52 8.26
CA ALA A 224 -20.78 -10.29 7.48
C ALA A 224 -21.95 -10.23 6.46
N ASP A 225 -23.10 -10.78 6.84
CA ASP A 225 -24.37 -10.71 6.10
C ASP A 225 -25.39 -9.96 6.96
N ASP A 226 -25.13 -8.67 7.19
CA ASP A 226 -26.16 -7.64 7.39
C ASP A 226 -25.47 -6.26 7.46
N ASP A 227 -25.45 -5.54 6.34
CA ASP A 227 -25.63 -4.09 6.37
C ASP A 227 -26.07 -3.63 4.97
N GLU A 228 -27.32 -3.96 4.64
CA GLU A 228 -28.07 -3.20 3.66
C GLU A 228 -28.41 -1.83 4.25
N SER A 229 -27.80 -0.80 3.68
CA SER A 229 -28.44 0.49 3.41
C SER A 229 -29.19 1.18 4.56
N GLN A 230 -28.49 2.00 5.36
CA GLN A 230 -29.13 3.18 5.98
C GLN A 230 -28.58 4.46 5.32
N ASP A 231 -29.30 4.84 4.27
CA ASP A 231 -29.33 6.18 3.70
C ASP A 231 -30.07 7.08 4.71
N ASP A 232 -29.33 7.75 5.59
CA ASP A 232 -29.90 8.63 6.61
C ASP A 232 -30.25 9.98 5.98
N ASN A 233 -31.33 9.97 5.20
CA ASN A 233 -32.01 11.16 4.72
C ASN A 233 -32.98 11.60 5.84
N ARG A 234 -32.48 12.44 6.76
CA ARG A 234 -33.33 13.14 7.74
C ARG A 234 -33.31 14.64 7.44
N ASP A 235 -34.15 15.01 6.48
CA ASP A 235 -34.77 16.33 6.48
C ASP A 235 -35.69 16.44 7.70
N GLY A 236 -35.49 17.48 8.49
CA GLY A 236 -36.28 17.81 9.66
C GLY A 236 -36.43 19.32 9.80
N GLU A 237 -37.23 19.92 8.93
CA GLU A 237 -37.93 21.16 9.25
C GLU A 237 -38.96 20.88 10.35
N ASN A 238 -38.82 21.48 11.54
CA ASN A 238 -39.88 22.35 12.06
C ASN A 238 -39.40 23.24 13.23
N ASP A 239 -39.38 24.53 12.92
CA ASP A 239 -39.79 25.74 13.63
C ASP A 239 -40.00 25.83 15.17
N GLN A 240 -39.61 27.03 15.65
CA GLN A 240 -40.17 27.88 16.72
C GLN A 240 -39.68 27.86 18.20
N SER A 241 -39.04 29.01 18.53
CA SER A 241 -39.35 29.94 19.64
C SER A 241 -38.63 29.85 20.99
N GLY A 242 -37.94 30.94 21.36
CA GLY A 242 -38.09 31.58 22.68
C GLY A 242 -36.83 31.76 23.55
N ALA A 243 -36.11 32.89 23.37
CA ALA A 243 -35.64 33.84 24.40
C ALA A 243 -34.59 34.79 23.82
#